data_AF-A0A2V7FMD4-F1
#
_entry.id   AF-A0A2V7FMD4-F1
#
_cell.length_a   1.000
_cell.length_b   1.000
_cell.length_c   1.000
_cell.angle_alpha   90.00
_cell.angle_beta   90.00
_cell.angle_gamma   90.00
#
_symmetry.space_group_name_H-M   'P 1'
#
loop_
_entity.id
_entity.type
_entity.pdbx_description
1 polymer ?
#
loop_
_entity_poly.entity_id
_entity_poly.type
_entity_poly.pdbx_seq_one_letter_code
_entity_poly.pdbx_strand_id
1 'polypeptide(L)'
;MRRVLGFLVGVLVGQWLVFGGTLSPADLHVRAMSAWEHRDYPEALRLWSQAVSLQPGNPELHYRRGQALAAMGLRASAADAFQVTLLLDPNSGVAREAMDGLAGLQPASSDGQVTVPLESGLGVWIVPAVVNGHRGRFLLDTGSSVVVVGPMLAAAAGLTPLAGRAAIELQTIGGRTRGPSAVVRSLQVGDAALHDVPVVLHDPGPGVDGILGNTFLGHYLVTVDADRRQLSLGPLERLTADTPAASVRTTE
;
A
#
# COMPACT_ATOMS: atom_id res chain seq x y z
N MET A 1 50.74 -52.10 -11.70
CA MET A 1 50.90 -50.67 -12.06
C MET A 1 49.55 -49.98 -11.96
N ARG A 2 49.52 -48.80 -11.34
CA ARG A 2 48.36 -48.17 -10.69
C ARG A 2 47.34 -47.64 -11.71
N ARG A 3 46.06 -47.95 -11.50
CA ARG A 3 44.91 -47.31 -12.16
C ARG A 3 44.78 -45.88 -11.59
N VAL A 4 44.93 -44.86 -12.43
CA VAL A 4 44.60 -43.47 -12.09
C VAL A 4 43.23 -43.17 -12.67
N LEU A 5 42.24 -43.10 -11.79
CA LEU A 5 40.89 -42.65 -12.09
C LEU A 5 40.91 -41.11 -12.07
N GLY A 6 40.99 -40.49 -13.24
CA GLY A 6 40.85 -39.04 -13.39
C GLY A 6 39.38 -38.65 -13.38
N PHE A 7 38.90 -38.05 -12.29
CA PHE A 7 37.61 -37.35 -12.26
C PHE A 7 37.75 -36.04 -13.05
N LEU A 8 37.21 -36.00 -14.26
CA LEU A 8 36.92 -34.76 -14.98
C LEU A 8 35.69 -34.12 -14.34
N VAL A 9 35.90 -33.09 -13.52
CA VAL A 9 34.84 -32.15 -13.13
C VAL A 9 34.54 -31.28 -14.36
N GLY A 10 33.66 -31.79 -15.22
CA GLY A 10 33.02 -30.99 -16.26
C GLY A 10 31.87 -30.21 -15.63
N VAL A 11 32.09 -28.94 -15.33
CA VAL A 11 31.01 -27.99 -15.05
C VAL A 11 30.26 -27.76 -16.36
N LEU A 12 29.22 -28.56 -16.60
CA LEU A 12 28.23 -28.28 -17.63
C LEU A 12 27.26 -27.24 -17.07
N VAL A 13 27.65 -25.96 -17.20
CA VAL A 13 26.71 -24.85 -17.20
C VAL A 13 25.84 -25.01 -18.45
N GLY A 14 24.77 -25.79 -18.32
CA GLY A 14 23.72 -25.89 -19.31
C GLY A 14 22.94 -24.59 -19.37
N GLN A 15 23.39 -23.68 -20.23
CA GLN A 15 22.67 -22.50 -20.68
C GLN A 15 21.27 -22.89 -21.16
N TRP A 16 20.24 -22.49 -20.42
CA TRP A 16 18.93 -22.22 -20.97
C TRP A 16 18.87 -20.75 -21.35
N LEU A 17 19.43 -20.41 -22.52
CA LEU A 17 19.16 -19.13 -23.17
C LEU A 17 17.79 -19.22 -23.85
N VAL A 18 16.74 -18.91 -23.09
CA VAL A 18 15.46 -18.52 -23.66
C VAL A 18 15.48 -16.99 -23.77
N PHE A 19 15.80 -16.47 -24.96
CA PHE A 19 15.56 -15.06 -25.30
C PHE A 19 14.05 -14.85 -25.50
N GLY A 20 13.32 -14.78 -24.40
CA GLY A 20 12.04 -14.07 -24.31
C GLY A 20 12.31 -12.86 -23.42
N GLY A 21 12.14 -11.64 -23.95
CA GLY A 21 12.52 -10.39 -23.28
C GLY A 21 11.77 -10.15 -21.96
N THR A 22 12.24 -10.78 -20.88
CA THR A 22 11.85 -10.42 -19.52
C THR A 22 12.62 -9.15 -19.19
N LEU A 23 11.90 -8.04 -19.05
CA LEU A 23 12.49 -6.77 -18.64
C LEU A 23 13.17 -6.97 -17.29
N SER A 24 14.48 -6.69 -17.23
CA SER A 24 15.19 -6.73 -15.96
C SER A 24 14.69 -5.59 -15.05
N PRO A 25 14.94 -5.66 -13.73
CA PRO A 25 14.63 -4.54 -12.82
C PRO A 25 15.28 -3.22 -13.28
N ALA A 26 16.47 -3.29 -13.87
CA ALA A 26 17.16 -2.13 -14.42
C ALA A 26 16.45 -1.57 -15.66
N ASP A 27 16.01 -2.43 -16.59
CA ASP A 27 15.26 -1.99 -17.78
C ASP A 27 13.93 -1.34 -17.38
N LEU A 28 13.24 -1.93 -16.39
CA LEU A 28 12.01 -1.37 -15.83
C LEU A 28 12.28 -0.01 -15.19
N HIS A 29 13.36 0.12 -14.42
CA HIS A 29 13.74 1.38 -13.78
C HIS A 29 14.06 2.47 -14.81
N VAL A 30 14.82 2.16 -15.88
CA VAL A 30 15.15 3.13 -16.94
C VAL A 30 13.89 3.58 -17.67
N ARG A 31 12.99 2.66 -18.01
CA ARG A 31 11.72 3.01 -18.67
C ARG A 31 10.81 3.83 -17.75
N ALA A 32 10.79 3.52 -16.46
CA ALA A 32 10.05 4.29 -15.48
C ALA A 32 10.60 5.71 -15.31
N MET A 33 11.93 5.87 -15.29
CA MET A 33 12.59 7.18 -15.29
C MET A 33 12.19 8.00 -16.52
N SER A 34 12.17 7.38 -17.71
CA SER A 34 11.69 8.06 -18.92
C SER A 34 10.22 8.48 -18.80
N ALA A 35 9.34 7.61 -18.30
CA ALA A 35 7.93 7.96 -18.06
C ALA A 35 7.79 9.13 -17.06
N TRP A 36 8.59 9.11 -15.98
CA TRP A 36 8.63 10.17 -14.97
C TRP A 36 9.05 11.52 -15.56
N GLU A 37 10.07 11.56 -16.41
CA GLU A 37 10.53 12.77 -17.12
C GLU A 37 9.43 13.37 -17.99
N HIS A 38 8.62 12.52 -18.62
CA HIS A 38 7.46 12.92 -19.41
C HIS A 38 6.22 13.23 -18.55
N ARG A 39 6.34 13.21 -17.22
CA ARG A 39 5.26 13.38 -16.24
C ARG A 39 4.13 12.35 -16.37
N ASP A 40 4.40 11.22 -17.01
CA ASP A 40 3.51 10.06 -17.03
C ASP A 40 3.70 9.26 -15.73
N TYR A 41 3.22 9.86 -14.63
CA TYR A 41 3.33 9.28 -13.31
C TYR A 41 2.61 7.92 -13.17
N PRO A 42 1.44 7.68 -13.81
CA PRO A 42 0.82 6.35 -13.82
C PRO A 42 1.71 5.26 -14.43
N GLU A 43 2.34 5.52 -15.58
CA GLU A 43 3.21 4.54 -16.23
C GLU A 43 4.52 4.35 -15.44
N ALA A 44 5.09 5.42 -14.90
CA ALA A 44 6.24 5.36 -14.01
C ALA A 44 5.95 4.50 -12.77
N LEU A 45 4.78 4.72 -12.13
CA LEU A 45 4.31 3.93 -11.01
C LEU A 45 4.18 2.45 -11.38
N ARG A 46 3.56 2.14 -12.52
CA ARG A 46 3.37 0.76 -12.99
C ARG A 46 4.71 0.05 -13.16
N LEU A 47 5.67 0.70 -13.82
CA LEU A 47 6.99 0.15 -14.10
C LEU A 47 7.85 -0.01 -12.83
N TRP A 48 7.89 0.98 -11.94
CA TRP A 48 8.59 0.86 -10.66
C TRP A 48 7.93 -0.18 -9.74
N SER A 49 6.61 -0.34 -9.77
CA SER A 49 5.92 -1.42 -9.03
C SER A 49 6.30 -2.81 -9.54
N GLN A 50 6.48 -2.97 -10.85
CA GLN A 50 7.02 -4.19 -11.44
C GLN A 50 8.47 -4.43 -11.01
N ALA A 51 9.31 -3.38 -11.02
CA ALA A 51 10.69 -3.48 -10.58
C ALA A 51 10.79 -3.88 -9.10
N VAL A 52 9.94 -3.31 -8.23
CA VAL A 52 9.82 -3.69 -6.81
C VAL A 52 9.43 -5.16 -6.67
N SER A 53 8.49 -5.67 -7.47
CA SER A 53 8.10 -7.09 -7.43
C SER A 53 9.27 -8.03 -7.74
N LEU A 54 10.25 -7.59 -8.56
CA LEU A 54 11.43 -8.37 -8.89
C LEU A 54 12.57 -8.20 -7.85
N GLN A 55 12.66 -7.04 -7.21
CA GLN A 55 13.67 -6.72 -6.18
C GLN A 55 13.02 -6.06 -4.97
N PRO A 56 12.28 -6.82 -4.14
CA PRO A 56 11.53 -6.26 -3.02
C PRO A 56 12.42 -5.64 -1.93
N GLY A 57 13.70 -6.01 -1.87
CA GLY A 57 14.69 -5.47 -0.92
C GLY A 57 15.47 -4.25 -1.40
N ASN A 58 15.13 -3.66 -2.55
CA ASN A 58 15.86 -2.52 -3.11
C ASN A 58 15.23 -1.17 -2.66
N PRO A 59 15.88 -0.40 -1.77
CA PRO A 59 15.32 0.83 -1.22
C PRO A 59 15.08 1.93 -2.28
N GLU A 60 15.91 1.99 -3.33
CA GLU A 60 15.77 2.94 -4.44
C GLU A 60 14.44 2.73 -5.17
N LEU A 61 14.06 1.48 -5.44
CA LEU A 61 12.84 1.18 -6.19
C LEU A 61 11.58 1.54 -5.41
N HIS A 62 11.59 1.34 -4.09
CA HIS A 62 10.50 1.80 -3.22
C HIS A 62 10.44 3.32 -3.14
N TYR A 63 11.59 4.00 -3.07
CA TYR A 63 11.64 5.45 -3.03
C TYR A 63 11.05 6.06 -4.31
N ARG A 64 11.48 5.56 -5.47
CA ARG A 64 10.97 6.00 -6.78
C ARG A 64 9.47 5.72 -6.95
N ARG A 65 9.01 4.56 -6.48
CA ARG A 65 7.57 4.26 -6.41
C ARG A 65 6.83 5.29 -5.54
N GLY A 66 7.39 5.65 -4.39
CA GLY A 66 6.89 6.70 -3.50
C GLY A 66 6.81 8.07 -4.18
N GLN A 67 7.83 8.46 -4.95
CA GLN A 67 7.80 9.70 -5.74
C GLN A 67 6.67 9.72 -6.76
N ALA A 68 6.46 8.62 -7.51
CA ALA A 68 5.35 8.49 -8.45
C ALA A 68 3.99 8.61 -7.74
N LEU A 69 3.82 7.93 -6.61
CA LEU A 69 2.59 7.99 -5.80
C LEU A 69 2.33 9.41 -5.28
N ALA A 70 3.37 10.09 -4.79
CA ALA A 70 3.27 11.46 -4.29
C ALA A 70 2.88 12.44 -5.40
N ALA A 71 3.49 12.32 -6.59
CA ALA A 71 3.16 13.14 -7.75
C ALA A 71 1.70 12.94 -8.24
N MET A 72 1.13 11.76 -7.99
CA MET A 72 -0.28 11.44 -8.26
C MET A 72 -1.23 11.85 -7.13
N GLY A 73 -0.73 12.45 -6.05
CA GLY A 73 -1.53 12.83 -4.88
C GLY A 73 -1.92 11.67 -3.96
N LEU A 74 -1.40 10.46 -4.20
CA LEU A 74 -1.65 9.27 -3.40
C LEU A 74 -0.78 9.28 -2.14
N ARG A 75 -0.98 10.27 -1.28
CA ARG A 75 -0.10 10.59 -0.13
C ARG A 75 0.09 9.42 0.83
N ALA A 76 -0.97 8.67 1.15
CA ALA A 76 -0.87 7.52 2.05
C ALA A 76 0.04 6.42 1.47
N SER A 77 -0.20 6.01 0.22
CA SER A 77 0.64 5.02 -0.46
C SER A 77 2.06 5.51 -0.70
N ALA A 78 2.25 6.82 -0.92
CA ALA A 78 3.58 7.41 -1.03
C ALA A 78 4.33 7.36 0.30
N ALA A 79 3.66 7.66 1.41
CA ALA A 79 4.22 7.56 2.75
C ALA A 79 4.63 6.12 3.06
N ASP A 80 3.79 5.13 2.76
CA ASP A 80 4.14 3.71 2.91
C ASP A 80 5.42 3.35 2.13
N ALA A 81 5.51 3.78 0.88
CA ALA A 81 6.67 3.49 0.03
C ALA A 81 7.95 4.13 0.57
N PHE A 82 7.89 5.38 1.05
CA PHE A 82 9.02 6.05 1.69
C PHE A 82 9.41 5.40 3.02
N GLN A 83 8.45 4.97 3.84
CA GLN A 83 8.74 4.23 5.07
C GLN A 83 9.42 2.89 4.79
N VAL A 84 9.01 2.19 3.73
CA VAL A 84 9.70 0.96 3.29
C VAL A 84 11.13 1.24 2.86
N THR A 85 11.40 2.35 2.16
CA THR A 85 12.78 2.78 1.86
C THR A 85 13.62 2.92 3.12
N LEU A 86 13.08 3.60 4.15
CA LEU A 86 13.76 3.79 5.44
C LEU A 86 13.98 2.47 6.19
N LEU A 87 13.02 1.54 6.11
CA LEU A 87 13.11 0.23 6.76
C LEU A 87 14.16 -0.67 6.11
N LEU A 88 14.27 -0.63 4.78
CA LEU A 88 15.19 -1.48 4.02
C LEU A 88 16.65 -1.07 4.22
N ASP A 89 16.94 0.22 4.13
CA ASP A 89 18.27 0.74 4.42
C ASP A 89 18.19 2.19 4.93
N PRO A 90 18.19 2.38 6.27
CA PRO A 90 18.15 3.69 6.90
C PRO A 90 19.34 4.60 6.55
N ASN A 91 20.46 4.04 6.08
CA ASN A 91 21.70 4.77 5.80
C ASN A 91 21.93 4.99 4.30
N SER A 92 21.02 4.53 3.44
CA SER A 92 21.10 4.73 1.98
C SER A 92 20.99 6.20 1.59
N GLY A 93 21.52 6.55 0.41
CA GLY A 93 21.39 7.91 -0.13
C GLY A 93 19.93 8.38 -0.24
N VAL A 94 19.04 7.49 -0.68
CA VAL A 94 17.61 7.76 -0.81
C VAL A 94 16.84 7.78 0.51
N ALA A 95 17.39 7.24 1.61
CA ALA A 95 16.71 7.29 2.90
C ALA A 95 16.50 8.74 3.36
N ARG A 96 17.49 9.62 3.15
CA ARG A 96 17.33 11.04 3.50
C ARG A 96 16.24 11.71 2.68
N GLU A 97 16.22 11.46 1.38
CA GLU A 97 15.21 12.02 0.49
C GLU A 97 13.81 11.45 0.78
N ALA A 98 13.72 10.19 1.20
CA ALA A 98 12.46 9.59 1.65
C ALA A 98 11.93 10.24 2.93
N MET A 99 12.82 10.66 3.86
CA MET A 99 12.42 11.44 5.04
C MET A 99 11.86 12.81 4.64
N ASP A 100 12.53 13.51 3.72
CA ASP A 100 12.05 14.81 3.22
C ASP A 100 10.71 14.66 2.48
N GLY A 101 10.57 13.59 1.68
CA GLY A 101 9.33 13.21 1.04
C GLY A 101 8.21 12.99 2.05
N LEU A 102 8.45 12.21 3.11
CA LEU A 102 7.51 12.00 4.21
C LEU A 102 7.11 13.31 4.92
N ALA A 103 8.07 14.19 5.17
CA ALA A 103 7.81 15.49 5.80
C ALA A 103 6.89 16.36 4.92
N GLY A 104 7.08 16.35 3.59
CA GLY A 104 6.20 17.05 2.63
C GLY A 104 4.82 16.41 2.42
N LEU A 105 4.62 15.17 2.89
CA LEU A 105 3.34 14.47 2.88
C LEU A 105 2.50 14.72 4.13
N GLN A 106 3.10 15.24 5.22
CA GLN A 106 2.35 15.65 6.41
C GLN A 106 1.46 16.86 6.06
N PRO A 107 0.22 16.92 6.59
CA PRO A 107 -0.67 18.03 6.31
C PRO A 107 -0.21 19.25 7.10
N ALA A 108 -0.38 20.43 6.49
CA ALA A 108 -0.42 21.64 7.28
C ALA A 108 -1.72 21.63 8.10
N SER A 109 -1.60 21.68 9.43
CA SER A 109 -2.65 21.71 10.46
C SER A 109 -3.34 20.37 10.81
N SER A 110 -3.53 20.18 12.11
CA SER A 110 -4.18 19.04 12.78
C SER A 110 -5.70 19.16 12.87
N ASP A 111 -6.31 20.12 12.18
CA ASP A 111 -7.76 20.30 12.18
C ASP A 111 -8.43 19.17 11.37
N GLY A 112 -9.35 18.45 12.03
CA GLY A 112 -10.08 17.32 11.43
C GLY A 112 -9.36 15.98 11.43
N GLN A 113 -8.23 15.85 12.15
CA GLN A 113 -7.56 14.56 12.35
C GLN A 113 -8.26 13.73 13.42
N VAL A 114 -8.66 12.51 13.06
CA VAL A 114 -9.25 11.53 13.99
C VAL A 114 -8.14 10.62 14.52
N THR A 115 -7.99 10.52 15.83
CA THR A 115 -7.04 9.59 16.47
C THR A 115 -7.77 8.41 17.10
N VAL A 116 -7.30 7.20 16.81
CA VAL A 116 -7.89 5.95 17.27
C VAL A 116 -6.82 5.10 17.95
N PRO A 117 -7.05 4.59 19.18
CA PRO A 117 -6.10 3.69 19.83
C PRO A 117 -6.03 2.36 19.09
N LEU A 118 -4.81 1.83 18.96
CA LEU A 118 -4.53 0.53 18.37
C LEU A 118 -4.35 -0.53 19.45
N GLU A 119 -4.98 -1.67 19.24
CA GLU A 119 -4.68 -2.90 19.96
C GLU A 119 -3.48 -3.59 19.29
N SER A 120 -2.47 -3.97 20.07
CA SER A 120 -1.31 -4.72 19.57
C SER A 120 -1.41 -6.20 19.92
N GLY A 121 -1.20 -7.09 18.95
CA GLY A 121 -1.05 -8.53 19.20
C GLY A 121 -0.25 -9.21 18.10
N LEU A 122 0.73 -10.06 18.45
CA LEU A 122 1.50 -10.88 17.49
C LEU A 122 2.10 -10.12 16.28
N GLY A 123 2.51 -8.87 16.47
CA GLY A 123 3.13 -8.06 15.39
C GLY A 123 2.15 -7.42 14.41
N VAL A 124 0.84 -7.51 14.67
CA VAL A 124 -0.19 -6.84 13.89
C VAL A 124 -0.94 -5.77 14.70
N TRP A 125 -1.43 -4.76 13.99
CA TRP A 125 -2.26 -3.70 14.55
C TRP A 125 -3.73 -4.01 14.35
N ILE A 126 -4.50 -3.95 15.43
CA ILE A 126 -5.94 -4.14 15.43
C ILE A 126 -6.60 -2.80 15.75
N VAL A 127 -7.56 -2.41 14.93
CA VAL A 127 -8.34 -1.19 15.08
C VAL A 127 -9.82 -1.55 15.31
N PRO A 128 -10.48 -0.95 16.31
CA PRO A 128 -11.92 -1.12 16.47
C PRO A 128 -12.65 -0.38 15.35
N ALA A 129 -13.61 -1.05 14.72
CA ALA A 129 -14.49 -0.46 13.73
C ALA A 129 -15.96 -0.78 14.05
N VAL A 130 -16.88 0.02 13.52
CA VAL A 130 -18.32 -0.17 13.63
C VAL A 130 -18.92 -0.33 12.23
N VAL A 131 -19.54 -1.47 11.98
CA VAL A 131 -20.17 -1.85 10.70
C VAL A 131 -21.67 -1.87 10.89
N ASN A 132 -22.39 -0.95 10.24
CA ASN A 132 -23.85 -0.79 10.39
C ASN A 132 -24.32 -0.74 11.86
N GLY A 133 -23.52 -0.19 12.77
CA GLY A 133 -23.82 -0.12 14.21
C GLY A 133 -23.28 -1.29 15.06
N HIS A 134 -22.67 -2.31 14.44
CA HIS A 134 -22.09 -3.46 15.13
C HIS A 134 -20.57 -3.32 15.23
N ARG A 135 -20.04 -3.38 16.45
CA ARG A 135 -18.59 -3.25 16.70
C ARG A 135 -17.86 -4.53 16.30
N GLY A 136 -16.68 -4.38 15.70
CA GLY A 136 -15.77 -5.47 15.38
C GLY A 136 -14.30 -5.05 15.48
N ARG A 137 -13.42 -6.04 15.56
CA ARG A 137 -11.96 -5.87 15.62
C ARG A 137 -11.37 -6.10 14.24
N PHE A 138 -10.75 -5.08 13.66
CA PHE A 138 -10.22 -5.15 12.31
C PHE A 138 -8.71 -5.15 12.31
N LEU A 139 -8.10 -6.05 11.54
CA LEU A 139 -6.69 -5.95 11.20
C LEU A 139 -6.47 -4.68 10.37
N LEU A 140 -5.55 -3.81 10.77
CA LEU A 140 -5.13 -2.68 9.94
C LEU A 140 -4.16 -3.18 8.86
N ASP A 141 -4.60 -3.18 7.60
CA ASP A 141 -3.83 -3.71 6.48
C ASP A 141 -3.80 -2.71 5.32
N THR A 142 -2.74 -1.91 5.25
CA THR A 142 -2.52 -0.96 4.15
C THR A 142 -2.22 -1.65 2.81
N GLY A 143 -1.87 -2.95 2.82
CA GLY A 143 -1.64 -3.75 1.63
C GLY A 143 -2.90 -4.37 1.03
N SER A 144 -4.00 -4.43 1.78
CA SER A 144 -5.26 -4.98 1.28
C SER A 144 -5.99 -3.97 0.38
N SER A 145 -6.39 -4.41 -0.82
CA SER A 145 -7.09 -3.55 -1.78
C SER A 145 -8.51 -3.16 -1.34
N VAL A 146 -9.14 -3.93 -0.45
CA VAL A 146 -10.52 -3.69 0.01
C VAL A 146 -10.70 -4.10 1.47
N VAL A 147 -11.79 -3.62 2.07
CA VAL A 147 -12.25 -4.05 3.39
C VAL A 147 -12.84 -5.46 3.32
N VAL A 148 -12.44 -6.32 4.25
CA VAL A 148 -13.00 -7.67 4.46
C VAL A 148 -13.83 -7.68 5.74
N VAL A 149 -15.02 -8.27 5.68
CA VAL A 149 -15.91 -8.47 6.84
C VAL A 149 -16.14 -9.96 7.05
N GLY A 150 -15.84 -10.43 8.26
CA GLY A 150 -16.00 -11.82 8.68
C GLY A 150 -17.47 -12.27 8.72
N PRO A 151 -17.76 -13.57 8.56
CA PRO A 151 -19.13 -14.08 8.50
C PRO A 151 -20.01 -13.73 9.70
N MET A 152 -19.44 -13.77 10.92
CA MET A 152 -20.17 -13.46 12.15
C MET A 152 -20.61 -12.00 12.22
N LEU A 153 -19.68 -11.08 11.95
CA LEU A 153 -19.99 -9.64 11.93
C LEU A 153 -20.91 -9.29 10.75
N ALA A 154 -20.72 -9.92 9.59
CA ALA A 154 -21.59 -9.75 8.43
C ALA A 154 -23.03 -10.14 8.74
N ALA A 155 -23.23 -11.29 9.40
CA ALA A 155 -24.56 -11.73 9.83
C ALA A 155 -25.18 -10.77 10.85
N ALA A 156 -24.41 -10.34 11.86
CA ALA A 156 -24.87 -9.38 12.87
C ALA A 156 -25.27 -8.03 12.25
N ALA A 157 -24.47 -7.54 11.29
CA ALA A 157 -24.68 -6.27 10.59
C ALA A 157 -25.72 -6.35 9.44
N GLY A 158 -26.35 -7.52 9.23
CA GLY A 158 -27.36 -7.75 8.20
C GLY A 158 -26.83 -7.63 6.77
N LEU A 159 -25.54 -7.94 6.54
CA LEU A 159 -24.92 -7.86 5.22
C LEU A 159 -25.28 -9.09 4.38
N THR A 160 -25.81 -8.84 3.20
CA THR A 160 -26.11 -9.89 2.22
C THR A 160 -25.23 -9.71 0.97
N PRO A 161 -24.76 -10.82 0.36
CA PRO A 161 -24.08 -10.77 -0.92
C PRO A 161 -24.93 -10.07 -1.98
N LEU A 162 -24.29 -9.21 -2.78
CA LEU A 162 -24.93 -8.62 -3.95
C LEU A 162 -25.16 -9.71 -5.00
N ALA A 163 -26.44 -10.00 -5.29
CA ALA A 163 -26.82 -10.98 -6.31
C ALA A 163 -26.27 -10.58 -7.69
N GLY A 164 -25.70 -11.54 -8.40
CA GLY A 164 -25.22 -11.35 -9.78
C GLY A 164 -23.87 -10.62 -9.93
N ARG A 165 -23.21 -10.20 -8.84
CA ARG A 165 -21.83 -9.70 -8.90
C ARG A 165 -20.82 -10.83 -8.77
N ALA A 166 -19.81 -10.81 -9.63
CA ALA A 166 -18.68 -11.72 -9.52
C ALA A 166 -17.96 -11.54 -8.18
N ALA A 167 -17.42 -12.62 -7.63
CA ALA A 167 -16.56 -12.57 -6.46
C ALA A 167 -15.36 -11.65 -6.74
N ILE A 168 -15.06 -10.76 -5.80
CA ILE A 168 -13.94 -9.82 -5.92
C ILE A 168 -12.67 -10.55 -5.49
N GLU A 169 -11.62 -10.44 -6.30
CA GLU A 169 -10.29 -10.97 -5.98
C GLU A 169 -9.58 -10.01 -5.01
N LEU A 170 -9.11 -10.58 -3.92
CA LEU A 170 -8.40 -9.93 -2.82
C LEU A 170 -6.93 -10.29 -2.92
N GLN A 171 -6.04 -9.31 -2.88
CA GLN A 171 -4.62 -9.53 -2.66
C GLN A 171 -4.35 -9.30 -1.17
N THR A 172 -4.01 -10.35 -0.44
CA THR A 172 -3.62 -10.26 0.99
C THR A 172 -2.20 -10.77 1.15
N ILE A 173 -1.65 -10.62 2.36
CA ILE A 173 -0.33 -11.15 2.73
C ILE A 173 -0.28 -12.69 2.56
N GLY A 174 -1.43 -13.37 2.66
CA GLY A 174 -1.56 -14.83 2.45
C GLY A 174 -1.74 -15.26 0.99
N GLY A 175 -1.78 -14.32 0.02
CA GLY A 175 -1.97 -14.59 -1.40
C GLY A 175 -3.27 -14.03 -1.97
N ARG A 176 -3.71 -14.60 -3.10
CA ARG A 176 -4.97 -14.20 -3.76
C ARG A 176 -6.14 -15.02 -3.22
N THR A 177 -7.17 -14.37 -2.71
CA THR A 177 -8.42 -15.01 -2.29
C THR A 177 -9.63 -14.36 -2.98
N ARG A 178 -10.79 -15.00 -2.96
CA ARG A 178 -12.04 -14.52 -3.59
C ARG A 178 -13.19 -14.65 -2.62
N GLY A 179 -14.06 -13.63 -2.59
CA GLY A 179 -15.27 -13.66 -1.78
C GLY A 179 -16.43 -12.89 -2.42
N PRO A 180 -17.68 -13.21 -2.04
CA PRO A 180 -18.83 -12.43 -2.46
C PRO A 180 -18.71 -10.98 -1.96
N SER A 181 -19.18 -10.04 -2.79
CA SER A 181 -19.19 -8.62 -2.44
C SER A 181 -20.50 -8.22 -1.75
N ALA A 182 -20.42 -7.26 -0.84
CA ALA A 182 -21.55 -6.61 -0.21
C ALA A 182 -21.30 -5.09 -0.12
N VAL A 183 -22.31 -4.33 0.29
CA VAL A 183 -22.19 -2.90 0.59
C VAL A 183 -22.54 -2.67 2.05
N VAL A 184 -21.61 -2.05 2.78
CA VAL A 184 -21.83 -1.58 4.15
C VAL A 184 -22.43 -0.18 4.08
N ARG A 185 -23.57 0.04 4.73
CA ARG A 185 -24.25 1.34 4.74
C ARG A 185 -23.48 2.40 5.52
N SER A 186 -22.82 1.98 6.60
CA SER A 186 -21.97 2.84 7.42
C SER A 186 -20.82 2.04 7.99
N LEU A 187 -19.59 2.46 7.69
CA LEU A 187 -18.36 1.94 8.27
C LEU A 187 -17.66 3.07 9.02
N GLN A 188 -17.43 2.88 10.31
CA GLN A 188 -16.84 3.90 11.19
C GLN A 188 -15.60 3.37 11.90
N VAL A 189 -14.57 4.21 12.02
CA VAL A 189 -13.31 3.97 12.74
C VAL A 189 -13.00 5.22 13.55
N GLY A 190 -13.17 5.16 14.88
CA GLY A 190 -13.21 6.39 15.70
C GLY A 190 -14.35 7.31 15.24
N ASP A 191 -14.04 8.58 15.01
CA ASP A 191 -15.00 9.56 14.49
C ASP A 191 -15.03 9.61 12.95
N ALA A 192 -14.12 8.90 12.28
CA ALA A 192 -14.08 8.81 10.83
C ALA A 192 -15.15 7.82 10.33
N ALA A 193 -16.00 8.23 9.40
CA ALA A 193 -17.08 7.40 8.87
C ALA A 193 -17.21 7.52 7.36
N LEU A 194 -17.49 6.40 6.70
CA LEU A 194 -17.86 6.33 5.29
C LEU A 194 -19.20 5.63 5.13
N HIS A 195 -19.92 6.01 4.07
CA HIS A 195 -21.20 5.41 3.69
C HIS A 195 -21.05 4.63 2.38
N ASP A 196 -21.92 3.64 2.19
CA ASP A 196 -22.00 2.83 0.98
C ASP A 196 -20.67 2.19 0.56
N VAL A 197 -19.95 1.65 1.55
CA VAL A 197 -18.59 1.10 1.37
C VAL A 197 -18.68 -0.31 0.78
N PRO A 198 -18.06 -0.57 -0.40
CA PRO A 198 -17.92 -1.92 -0.93
C PRO A 198 -16.98 -2.74 -0.05
N VAL A 199 -17.44 -3.95 0.30
CA VAL A 199 -16.67 -4.91 1.11
C VAL A 199 -16.72 -6.30 0.50
N VAL A 200 -15.78 -7.15 0.92
CA VAL A 200 -15.81 -8.59 0.63
C VAL A 200 -16.14 -9.35 1.89
N LEU A 201 -17.05 -10.33 1.79
CA LEU A 201 -17.39 -11.22 2.88
C LEU A 201 -16.47 -12.44 2.82
N HIS A 202 -15.56 -12.56 3.78
CA HIS A 202 -14.60 -13.65 3.86
C HIS A 202 -14.07 -13.80 5.29
N ASP A 203 -13.58 -14.99 5.65
CA ASP A 203 -12.93 -15.21 6.94
C ASP A 203 -11.61 -14.42 6.99
N PRO A 204 -11.44 -13.45 7.91
CA PRO A 204 -10.21 -12.67 8.05
C PRO A 204 -9.09 -13.42 8.79
N GLY A 205 -9.37 -14.60 9.34
CA GLY A 205 -8.44 -15.35 10.18
C GLY A 205 -8.71 -15.20 11.69
N PRO A 206 -7.91 -15.87 12.53
CA PRO A 206 -8.21 -16.01 13.95
C PRO A 206 -8.10 -14.69 14.72
N GLY A 207 -9.09 -14.44 15.58
CA GLY A 207 -9.03 -13.37 16.58
C GLY A 207 -9.38 -11.97 16.07
N VAL A 208 -9.87 -11.83 14.83
CA VAL A 208 -10.36 -10.58 14.25
C VAL A 208 -11.69 -10.81 13.52
N ASP A 209 -12.48 -9.75 13.39
CA ASP A 209 -13.78 -9.74 12.72
C ASP A 209 -13.71 -9.18 11.29
N GLY A 210 -12.57 -8.62 10.89
CA GLY A 210 -12.35 -8.12 9.54
C GLY A 210 -10.93 -7.63 9.27
N ILE A 211 -10.73 -7.15 8.04
CA ILE A 211 -9.50 -6.49 7.58
C ILE A 211 -9.89 -5.10 7.07
N LEU A 212 -9.27 -4.06 7.62
CA LEU A 212 -9.46 -2.67 7.20
C LEU A 212 -8.45 -2.34 6.10
N GLY A 213 -8.93 -2.41 4.85
CA GLY A 213 -8.13 -2.15 3.65
C GLY A 213 -8.44 -0.83 2.96
N ASN A 214 -7.95 -0.70 1.73
CA ASN A 214 -7.88 0.59 1.04
C ASN A 214 -9.23 1.19 0.59
N THR A 215 -10.32 0.41 0.53
CA THR A 215 -11.68 0.98 0.31
C THR A 215 -12.16 1.86 1.46
N PHE A 216 -11.48 1.81 2.61
CA PHE A 216 -11.67 2.78 3.70
C PHE A 216 -10.42 3.68 3.85
N LEU A 217 -9.24 3.08 3.98
CA LEU A 217 -8.00 3.80 4.29
C LEU A 217 -7.62 4.83 3.23
N GLY A 218 -7.91 4.56 1.95
CA GLY A 218 -7.59 5.45 0.83
C GLY A 218 -8.37 6.77 0.83
N HIS A 219 -9.33 6.97 1.74
CA HIS A 219 -10.05 8.23 1.93
C HIS A 219 -9.39 9.18 2.93
N TYR A 220 -8.34 8.73 3.61
CA TYR A 220 -7.68 9.47 4.68
C TYR A 220 -6.17 9.54 4.45
N LEU A 221 -5.54 10.57 5.01
CA LEU A 221 -4.12 10.50 5.30
C LEU A 221 -3.95 9.62 6.54
N VAL A 222 -3.30 8.47 6.36
CA VAL A 222 -3.13 7.47 7.41
C VAL A 222 -1.75 7.60 8.04
N THR A 223 -1.68 7.63 9.37
CA THR A 223 -0.42 7.58 10.12
C THR A 223 -0.54 6.57 11.25
N VAL A 224 0.44 5.69 11.39
CA VAL A 224 0.52 4.71 12.49
C VAL A 224 1.70 5.08 13.37
N ASP A 225 1.41 5.49 14.60
CA ASP A 225 2.40 5.68 15.66
C ASP A 225 2.47 4.39 16.48
N ALA A 226 3.48 3.57 16.20
CA ALA A 226 3.68 2.28 16.85
C ALA A 226 4.03 2.41 18.35
N ASP A 227 4.78 3.45 18.71
CA ASP A 227 5.25 3.68 20.09
C ASP A 227 4.07 4.09 20.98
N ARG A 228 3.21 4.97 20.48
CA ARG A 228 2.00 5.42 21.18
C ARG A 228 0.80 4.52 20.95
N ARG A 229 0.91 3.54 20.05
CA ARG A 229 -0.18 2.65 19.60
C ARG A 229 -1.40 3.44 19.14
N GLN A 230 -1.18 4.36 18.21
CA GLN A 230 -2.22 5.24 17.70
C GLN A 230 -2.28 5.22 16.18
N LEU A 231 -3.50 5.18 15.67
CA LEU A 231 -3.82 5.43 14.28
C LEU A 231 -4.37 6.85 14.17
N SER A 232 -3.80 7.66 13.30
CA SER A 232 -4.33 8.96 12.94
C SER A 232 -4.88 8.92 11.51
N LEU A 233 -6.11 9.40 11.34
CA LEU A 233 -6.82 9.53 10.07
C LEU A 233 -7.09 11.02 9.83
N GLY A 234 -6.31 11.64 8.95
CA GLY A 234 -6.44 13.04 8.56
C GLY A 234 -7.20 13.23 7.25
N PRO A 235 -7.70 14.44 6.96
CA PRO A 235 -8.28 14.76 5.67
C PRO A 235 -7.22 14.64 4.56
N LEU A 236 -7.63 14.13 3.40
CA LEU A 236 -6.87 14.31 2.17
C LEU A 236 -7.13 15.73 1.68
N GLU A 237 -6.19 16.65 1.92
CA GLU A 237 -6.24 17.96 1.26
C GLU A 237 -6.32 17.74 -0.25
N ARG A 238 -7.46 18.11 -0.86
CA ARG A 238 -7.53 18.25 -2.30
C ARG A 238 -6.61 19.42 -2.64
N LEU A 239 -5.61 19.18 -3.47
CA LEU A 239 -4.97 20.26 -4.21
C LEU A 239 -6.08 20.96 -5.02
N THR A 240 -6.62 22.05 -4.50
CA THR A 240 -7.26 23.05 -5.34
C THR A 240 -6.15 23.58 -6.23
N ALA A 241 -6.34 23.45 -7.54
CA ALA A 241 -5.42 23.92 -8.57
C ALA A 241 -5.37 25.46 -8.65
N ASP A 242 -5.19 26.14 -7.52
CA ASP A 242 -4.99 27.58 -7.40
C ASP A 242 -3.73 27.83 -6.58
N THR A 243 -2.57 27.65 -7.20
CA THR A 243 -1.41 28.45 -6.83
C THR A 243 -1.40 29.66 -7.76
N PRO A 244 -1.52 30.90 -7.24
CA PRO A 244 -1.40 32.07 -8.09
C PRO A 244 0.01 32.11 -8.68
N ALA A 245 0.08 32.28 -10.01
CA ALA A 245 1.33 32.41 -10.74
C ALA A 245 2.23 33.44 -10.05
N ALA A 246 3.39 32.99 -9.55
CA ALA A 246 4.40 33.86 -9.01
C ALA A 246 4.78 34.88 -10.09
N SER A 247 4.55 36.15 -9.79
CA SER A 247 4.91 37.28 -10.63
C SER A 247 6.42 37.30 -10.81
N VAL A 248 6.84 37.08 -12.06
CA VAL A 248 8.21 37.32 -12.52
C VAL A 248 8.46 38.82 -12.37
N ARG A 249 9.28 39.21 -11.39
CA ARG A 249 9.90 40.54 -11.40
C ARG A 249 11.03 40.51 -12.41
N THR A 250 10.78 41.08 -13.58
CA THR A 250 11.84 41.61 -14.44
C THR A 250 12.48 42.80 -13.72
N THR A 251 13.72 42.64 -13.27
CA THR A 251 14.62 43.75 -13.00
C THR A 251 15.21 44.22 -14.32
N GLU A 252 14.95 45.49 -14.66
CA GLU A 252 15.72 46.28 -15.63
C GLU A 252 17.16 46.52 -15.15
#